data_AF-A0A2L2YLU5-F1
#
_entry.id   AF-A0A2L2YLU5-F1
#
_cell.length_a   1.000
_cell.length_b   1.000
_cell.length_c   1.000
_cell.angle_alpha   90.00
_cell.angle_beta   90.00
_cell.angle_gamma   90.00
#
_symmetry.space_group_name_H-M   'P 1'
#
loop_
_entity.id
_entity.type
_entity.pdbx_description
1 polymer ?
#
loop_
_entity_poly.entity_id
_entity_poly.type
_entity_poly.pdbx_seq_one_letter_code
_entity_poly.pdbx_strand_id
1 'polypeptide(L)'
;NDYIPLIIRKDISRLEEQGAIKRPDFMNHVKNFYNNCLEYLEEWTVQFEDVKNFHWVTLKKKILWEYVEISFEYISNHFPKNNICENDLFDEVSLVKRYVTDEKIKCWLSANVETDKKWTELFLHFKQNNIPYQNILKIVEFALSLPGTNVATECVFSSINKIWTTEKTQLNIKTLKSILSLKYNLTNSCEIFHDILINDPNLLLSIHSDQKYDRERKSYFFLNNKFNLIK
;
A
#
# COMPACT_ATOMS: atom_id res chain seq x y z
N ASN A 1 -20.97 21.97 14.57
CA ASN A 1 -21.98 21.13 15.24
C ASN A 1 -21.61 21.16 16.71
N ASP A 2 -22.23 22.02 17.51
CA ASP A 2 -21.71 22.42 18.84
C ASP A 2 -22.32 21.57 19.95
N TYR A 3 -22.49 20.29 19.66
CA TYR A 3 -23.11 19.36 20.57
C TYR A 3 -22.16 19.04 21.72
N ILE A 4 -22.56 19.43 22.93
CA ILE A 4 -21.89 19.05 24.18
C ILE A 4 -22.83 18.12 24.95
N PRO A 5 -22.40 16.89 25.27
CA PRO A 5 -23.16 15.95 26.10
C PRO A 5 -23.60 16.59 27.43
N LEU A 6 -24.78 16.22 27.90
CA LEU A 6 -25.42 16.87 29.06
C LEU A 6 -24.57 16.79 30.35
N ILE A 7 -23.81 15.70 30.52
CA ILE A 7 -22.91 15.48 31.66
C ILE A 7 -21.76 16.49 31.64
N ILE A 8 -21.06 16.59 30.50
CA ILE A 8 -19.95 17.52 30.29
C ILE A 8 -20.42 18.98 30.45
N ARG A 9 -21.65 19.29 30.02
CA ARG A 9 -22.23 20.63 30.18
C ARG A 9 -22.39 21.03 31.64
N LYS A 10 -22.83 20.11 32.51
CA LYS A 10 -22.97 20.36 33.95
C LYS A 10 -21.61 20.62 34.60
N ASP A 11 -20.60 19.86 34.22
CA ASP A 11 -19.24 20.05 34.74
C ASP A 11 -18.61 21.37 34.27
N ILE A 12 -18.79 21.75 33.00
CA ILE A 12 -18.32 23.04 32.47
C ILE A 12 -18.99 24.20 33.21
N SER A 13 -20.32 24.15 33.41
CA SER A 13 -21.05 25.19 34.14
C SER A 13 -20.56 25.33 35.59
N ARG A 14 -20.33 24.21 36.29
CA ARG A 14 -19.78 24.23 37.65
C ARG A 14 -18.38 24.86 37.70
N LEU A 15 -17.51 24.51 36.76
CA LEU A 15 -16.14 25.03 36.70
C LEU A 15 -16.09 26.51 36.31
N GLU A 16 -17.03 26.96 35.49
CA GLU A 16 -17.21 28.37 35.11
C GLU A 16 -17.73 29.20 36.30
N GLU A 17 -18.71 28.70 37.05
CA GLU A 17 -19.21 29.32 38.30
C GLU A 17 -18.12 29.43 39.37
N GLN A 18 -17.18 28.48 39.41
CA GLN A 18 -16.02 28.49 40.31
C GLN A 18 -14.89 29.42 39.84
N GLY A 19 -15.01 30.06 38.67
CA GLY A 19 -13.98 30.91 38.07
C GLY A 19 -12.72 30.15 37.62
N ALA A 20 -12.76 28.82 37.60
CA ALA A 20 -11.62 27.98 37.25
C ALA A 20 -11.35 27.94 35.74
N ILE A 21 -12.38 28.15 34.93
CA ILE A 21 -12.29 28.19 33.46
C ILE A 21 -13.15 29.33 32.90
N LYS A 22 -12.79 29.79 31.70
CA LYS A 22 -13.69 30.55 30.84
C LYS A 22 -14.19 29.61 29.75
N ARG A 23 -15.50 29.45 29.62
CA ARG A 23 -16.10 28.54 28.65
C ARG A 23 -15.64 28.79 27.20
N PRO A 24 -15.52 30.04 26.70
CA PRO A 24 -15.00 30.29 25.36
C PRO A 24 -13.58 29.73 25.15
N ASP A 25 -12.69 29.91 26.14
CA ASP A 25 -11.30 29.47 26.07
C ASP A 25 -11.21 27.94 26.07
N PHE A 26 -12.01 27.28 26.91
CA PHE A 26 -12.11 25.82 26.94
C PHE A 26 -12.61 25.27 25.60
N MET A 27 -13.69 25.84 25.05
CA MET A 27 -14.25 25.41 23.77
C MET A 27 -13.27 25.63 22.61
N ASN A 28 -12.49 26.71 22.65
CA ASN A 28 -11.42 26.96 21.69
C ASN A 28 -10.31 25.90 21.82
N HIS A 29 -9.94 25.51 23.03
CA HIS A 29 -8.95 24.45 23.27
C HIS A 29 -9.44 23.09 22.73
N VAL A 30 -10.70 22.73 22.98
CA VAL A 30 -11.32 21.51 22.45
C VAL A 30 -11.34 21.54 20.92
N LYS A 31 -11.72 22.67 20.31
CA LYS A 31 -11.70 22.83 18.86
C LYS A 31 -10.30 22.65 18.28
N ASN A 32 -9.30 23.29 18.89
CA ASN A 32 -7.90 23.17 18.47
C ASN A 32 -7.39 21.74 18.62
N PHE A 33 -7.76 21.03 19.69
CA PHE A 33 -7.42 19.62 19.84
C PHE A 33 -7.95 18.78 18.67
N TYR A 34 -9.24 18.91 18.33
CA TYR A 34 -9.80 18.18 17.20
C TYR A 34 -9.21 18.60 15.86
N ASN A 35 -8.95 19.89 15.65
CA ASN A 35 -8.26 20.36 14.45
C ASN A 35 -6.87 19.73 14.32
N ASN A 36 -6.08 19.72 15.40
CA ASN A 36 -4.76 19.07 15.39
C ASN A 36 -4.87 17.57 15.11
N CYS A 37 -5.89 16.89 15.64
CA CYS A 37 -6.15 15.49 15.30
C CYS A 37 -6.49 15.30 13.83
N LEU A 38 -7.29 16.20 13.24
CA LEU A 38 -7.63 16.16 11.81
C LEU A 38 -6.40 16.43 10.96
N GLU A 39 -5.63 17.48 11.25
CA GLU A 39 -4.39 17.81 10.55
C GLU A 39 -3.40 16.64 10.60
N TYR A 40 -3.23 16.02 11.78
CA TYR A 40 -2.43 14.81 11.90
C TYR A 40 -2.98 13.66 11.03
N LEU A 41 -4.27 13.35 11.10
CA LEU A 41 -4.83 12.28 10.25
C LEU A 41 -4.69 12.59 8.76
N GLU A 42 -4.85 13.84 8.36
CA GLU A 42 -4.65 14.29 6.98
C GLU A 42 -3.20 14.05 6.55
N GLU A 43 -2.20 14.51 7.31
CA GLU A 43 -0.77 14.26 7.03
C GLU A 43 -0.45 12.77 6.85
N TRP A 44 -1.04 11.91 7.66
CA TRP A 44 -0.82 10.45 7.59
C TRP A 44 -1.61 9.77 6.47
N THR A 45 -2.66 10.41 5.95
CA THR A 45 -3.48 9.86 4.86
C THR A 45 -3.03 10.31 3.47
N VAL A 46 -2.21 11.36 3.36
CA VAL A 46 -1.62 11.82 2.07
C VAL A 46 -0.95 10.67 1.31
N GLN A 47 -0.28 9.76 2.02
CA GLN A 47 0.41 8.62 1.38
C GLN A 47 -0.54 7.62 0.70
N PHE A 48 -1.85 7.68 1.00
CA PHE A 48 -2.88 6.85 0.40
C PHE A 48 -3.73 7.61 -0.63
N GLU A 49 -3.42 8.88 -0.91
CA GLU A 49 -4.10 9.67 -1.95
C GLU A 49 -4.02 8.96 -3.30
N ASP A 50 -2.84 8.43 -3.64
CA ASP A 50 -2.60 7.69 -4.87
C ASP A 50 -3.39 6.38 -4.97
N VAL A 51 -3.78 5.78 -3.83
CA VAL A 51 -4.58 4.55 -3.80
C VAL A 51 -6.00 4.84 -4.29
N LYS A 52 -6.48 6.08 -4.16
CA LYS A 52 -7.79 6.49 -4.69
C LYS A 52 -7.88 6.30 -6.20
N ASN A 53 -6.75 6.41 -6.92
CA ASN A 53 -6.68 6.19 -8.37
C ASN A 53 -7.20 4.80 -8.75
N PHE A 54 -7.02 3.80 -7.88
CA PHE A 54 -7.40 2.41 -8.11
C PHE A 54 -8.79 2.04 -7.57
N HIS A 55 -9.56 3.01 -7.05
CA HIS A 55 -10.85 2.72 -6.40
C HIS A 55 -11.86 2.00 -7.31
N TRP A 56 -11.78 2.24 -8.62
CA TRP A 56 -12.65 1.60 -9.63
C TRP A 56 -12.49 0.07 -9.66
N VAL A 57 -11.36 -0.47 -9.21
CA VAL A 57 -11.10 -1.92 -9.08
C VAL A 57 -12.09 -2.58 -8.12
N THR A 58 -12.73 -1.84 -7.21
CA THR A 58 -13.74 -2.42 -6.30
C THR A 58 -15.03 -2.86 -6.98
N LEU A 59 -15.26 -2.41 -8.24
CA LEU A 59 -16.48 -2.68 -9.02
C LEU A 59 -17.78 -2.35 -8.26
N LYS A 60 -17.75 -1.32 -7.41
CA LYS A 60 -18.92 -0.81 -6.68
C LYS A 60 -19.81 0.10 -7.55
N LYS A 61 -19.25 0.65 -8.61
CA LYS A 61 -19.90 1.51 -9.59
C LYS A 61 -19.45 1.09 -10.99
N LYS A 62 -20.20 1.53 -12.00
CA LYS A 62 -19.82 1.36 -13.39
C LYS A 62 -18.43 1.96 -13.64
N ILE A 63 -17.59 1.21 -14.35
CA ILE A 63 -16.24 1.65 -14.69
C ILE A 63 -16.34 2.75 -15.75
N LEU A 64 -15.57 3.82 -15.58
CA LEU A 64 -15.36 4.88 -16.56
C LEU A 64 -13.91 4.85 -17.03
N TRP A 65 -13.66 5.25 -18.28
CA TRP A 65 -12.31 5.25 -18.84
C TRP A 65 -11.39 6.20 -18.05
N GLU A 66 -11.89 7.39 -17.73
CA GLU A 66 -11.19 8.43 -16.95
C GLU A 66 -10.53 7.88 -15.68
N TYR A 67 -11.19 6.96 -14.96
CA TYR A 67 -10.62 6.37 -13.74
C TYR A 67 -9.50 5.36 -14.03
N VAL A 68 -9.62 4.59 -15.12
CA VAL A 68 -8.59 3.64 -15.53
C VAL A 68 -7.38 4.39 -16.09
N GLU A 69 -7.61 5.45 -16.84
CA GLU A 69 -6.57 6.33 -17.42
C GLU A 69 -5.68 6.91 -16.32
N ILE A 70 -6.26 7.45 -15.25
CA ILE A 70 -5.51 7.95 -14.08
C ILE A 70 -4.65 6.84 -13.45
N SER A 71 -5.20 5.62 -13.31
CA SER A 71 -4.43 4.48 -12.79
C SER A 71 -3.28 4.06 -13.72
N PHE A 72 -3.53 4.08 -15.02
CA PHE A 72 -2.54 3.74 -16.04
C PHE A 72 -1.41 4.76 -16.07
N GLU A 73 -1.73 6.05 -16.00
CA GLU A 73 -0.74 7.14 -15.92
C GLU A 73 0.11 6.99 -14.66
N TYR A 74 -0.50 6.73 -13.51
CA TYR A 74 0.22 6.46 -12.26
C TYR A 74 1.19 5.29 -12.40
N ILE A 75 0.72 4.13 -12.90
CA ILE A 75 1.57 2.95 -13.08
C ILE A 75 2.70 3.24 -14.09
N SER A 76 2.44 4.00 -15.15
CA SER A 76 3.44 4.34 -16.16
C SER A 76 4.52 5.28 -15.64
N ASN A 77 4.14 6.25 -14.81
CA ASN A 77 5.09 7.18 -14.20
C ASN A 77 5.97 6.51 -13.14
N HIS A 78 5.40 5.61 -12.32
CA HIS A 78 6.14 4.95 -11.24
C HIS A 78 6.84 3.65 -11.68
N PHE A 79 6.33 2.98 -12.70
CA PHE A 79 6.85 1.72 -13.23
C PHE A 79 6.96 1.77 -14.77
N PRO A 80 8.00 2.43 -15.33
CA PRO A 80 8.15 2.61 -16.78
C PRO A 80 8.29 1.31 -17.61
N LYS A 81 8.48 0.16 -16.95
CA LYS A 81 8.60 -1.17 -17.58
C LYS A 81 7.35 -2.04 -17.40
N ASN A 82 6.18 -1.44 -17.20
CA ASN A 82 4.91 -2.16 -16.97
C ASN A 82 4.39 -2.94 -18.20
N ASN A 83 4.86 -2.61 -19.42
CA ASN A 83 4.44 -3.23 -20.67
C ASN A 83 2.91 -3.24 -20.89
N ILE A 84 2.21 -2.20 -20.44
CA ILE A 84 0.77 -2.00 -20.68
C ILE A 84 0.60 -1.19 -21.97
N CYS A 85 -0.21 -1.69 -22.90
CA CYS A 85 -0.58 -0.98 -24.13
C CYS A 85 -1.89 -0.22 -23.89
N GLU A 86 -1.87 1.10 -24.04
CA GLU A 86 -3.03 1.97 -23.78
C GLU A 86 -4.22 1.67 -24.70
N ASN A 87 -3.97 1.49 -26.01
CA ASN A 87 -5.02 1.18 -26.98
C ASN A 87 -5.72 -0.14 -26.65
N ASP A 88 -4.93 -1.19 -26.39
CA ASP A 88 -5.48 -2.49 -26.01
C ASP A 88 -6.21 -2.40 -24.67
N LEU A 89 -5.69 -1.63 -23.71
CA LEU A 89 -6.34 -1.39 -22.42
C LEU A 89 -7.70 -0.71 -22.59
N PHE A 90 -7.82 0.27 -23.48
CA PHE A 90 -9.08 0.96 -23.76
C PHE A 90 -10.15 -0.01 -24.30
N ASP A 91 -9.75 -0.89 -25.22
CA ASP A 91 -10.63 -1.92 -25.78
C ASP A 91 -11.04 -2.93 -24.70
N GLU A 92 -10.08 -3.42 -23.90
CA GLU A 92 -10.34 -4.31 -22.77
C GLU A 92 -11.31 -3.70 -21.75
N VAL A 93 -11.14 -2.43 -21.40
CA VAL A 93 -12.05 -1.70 -20.49
C VAL A 93 -13.45 -1.57 -21.09
N SER A 94 -13.55 -1.35 -22.40
CA SER A 94 -14.84 -1.29 -23.10
C SER A 94 -15.58 -2.64 -23.04
N LEU A 95 -14.85 -3.75 -23.12
CA LEU A 95 -15.40 -5.09 -22.95
C LEU A 95 -15.82 -5.36 -21.50
N VAL A 96 -15.02 -4.94 -20.53
CA VAL A 96 -15.36 -5.04 -19.10
C VAL A 96 -16.62 -4.25 -18.79
N LYS A 97 -16.78 -3.04 -19.33
CA LYS A 97 -18.02 -2.23 -19.17
C LYS A 97 -19.25 -2.94 -19.71
N ARG A 98 -19.13 -3.78 -20.75
CA ARG A 98 -20.25 -4.57 -21.30
C ARG A 98 -20.63 -5.73 -20.39
N TYR A 99 -19.65 -6.32 -19.71
CA TYR A 99 -19.89 -7.42 -18.76
C TYR A 99 -20.41 -6.92 -17.40
N VAL A 100 -19.84 -5.83 -16.89
CA VAL A 100 -20.15 -5.25 -15.58
C VAL A 100 -21.33 -4.27 -15.72
N THR A 101 -22.54 -4.82 -15.88
CA THR A 101 -23.77 -4.04 -15.94
C THR A 101 -24.25 -3.60 -14.55
N ASP A 102 -25.17 -2.64 -14.49
CA ASP A 102 -25.74 -2.16 -13.23
C ASP A 102 -26.49 -3.27 -12.48
N GLU A 103 -27.15 -4.19 -13.20
CA GLU A 103 -27.77 -5.38 -12.62
C GLU A 103 -26.73 -6.29 -11.97
N LYS A 104 -25.60 -6.51 -12.67
CA LYS A 104 -24.53 -7.36 -12.16
C LYS A 104 -23.87 -6.78 -10.90
N ILE A 105 -23.64 -5.47 -10.89
CA ILE A 105 -23.15 -4.76 -9.70
C ILE A 105 -24.15 -4.94 -8.55
N LYS A 106 -25.45 -4.75 -8.78
CA LYS A 106 -26.48 -4.97 -7.76
C LYS A 106 -26.49 -6.40 -7.23
N CYS A 107 -26.37 -7.41 -8.10
CA CYS A 107 -26.28 -8.81 -7.71
C CYS A 107 -25.07 -9.06 -6.78
N TRP A 108 -23.89 -8.58 -7.17
CA TRP A 108 -22.69 -8.71 -6.35
C TRP A 108 -22.79 -7.96 -5.02
N LEU A 109 -23.43 -6.79 -4.99
CA LEU A 109 -23.68 -6.05 -3.76
C LEU A 109 -24.63 -6.81 -2.83
N SER A 110 -25.73 -7.37 -3.37
CA SER A 110 -26.71 -8.13 -2.58
C SER A 110 -26.15 -9.43 -2.01
N ALA A 111 -25.23 -10.07 -2.73
CA ALA A 111 -24.56 -11.29 -2.31
C ALA A 111 -23.26 -11.02 -1.51
N ASN A 112 -22.92 -9.75 -1.24
CA ASN A 112 -21.69 -9.33 -0.57
C ASN A 112 -20.42 -9.99 -1.14
N VAL A 113 -20.31 -10.03 -2.47
CA VAL A 113 -19.18 -10.68 -3.15
C VAL A 113 -17.91 -9.85 -2.98
N GLU A 114 -16.82 -10.51 -2.59
CA GLU A 114 -15.50 -9.90 -2.42
C GLU A 114 -14.90 -9.46 -3.76
N THR A 115 -14.07 -8.41 -3.74
CA THR A 115 -13.52 -7.79 -4.97
C THR A 115 -12.70 -8.76 -5.81
N ASP A 116 -11.85 -9.59 -5.19
CA ASP A 116 -11.05 -10.62 -5.86
C ASP A 116 -11.94 -11.64 -6.58
N LYS A 117 -13.07 -12.04 -5.96
CA LYS A 117 -14.02 -12.98 -6.56
C LYS A 117 -14.71 -12.40 -7.78
N LYS A 118 -15.09 -11.11 -7.76
CA LYS A 118 -15.68 -10.43 -8.93
C LYS A 118 -14.74 -10.44 -10.13
N TRP A 119 -13.47 -10.09 -9.92
CA TRP A 119 -12.46 -10.11 -10.98
C TRP A 119 -12.12 -11.53 -11.44
N THR A 120 -12.05 -12.49 -10.52
CA THR A 120 -11.84 -13.90 -10.86
C THR A 120 -12.96 -14.42 -11.76
N GLU A 121 -14.22 -14.12 -11.42
CA GLU A 121 -15.39 -14.48 -12.24
C GLU A 121 -15.31 -13.85 -13.63
N LEU A 122 -14.99 -12.55 -13.71
CA LEU A 122 -14.85 -11.82 -14.96
C LEU A 122 -13.73 -12.40 -15.83
N PHE A 123 -12.52 -12.58 -15.29
CA PHE A 123 -11.39 -13.09 -16.05
C PHE A 123 -11.60 -14.54 -16.48
N LEU A 124 -12.29 -15.36 -15.67
CA LEU A 124 -12.68 -16.70 -16.07
C LEU A 124 -13.63 -16.66 -17.28
N HIS A 125 -14.63 -15.76 -17.26
CA HIS A 125 -15.52 -15.56 -18.39
C HIS A 125 -14.76 -15.11 -19.65
N PHE A 126 -13.86 -14.14 -19.52
CA PHE A 126 -13.09 -13.61 -20.64
C PHE A 126 -12.17 -14.69 -21.24
N LYS A 127 -11.50 -15.46 -20.37
CA LYS A 127 -10.68 -16.60 -20.76
C LYS A 127 -11.49 -17.68 -21.51
N GLN A 128 -12.66 -18.04 -21.00
CA GLN A 128 -13.53 -19.04 -21.64
C GLN A 128 -14.03 -18.60 -23.03
N ASN A 129 -14.22 -17.30 -23.23
CA ASN A 129 -14.74 -16.73 -24.46
C ASN A 129 -13.63 -16.15 -25.38
N ASN A 130 -12.35 -16.42 -25.08
CA ASN A 130 -11.19 -15.89 -25.82
C ASN A 130 -11.19 -14.36 -25.98
N ILE A 131 -11.66 -13.64 -24.96
CA ILE A 131 -11.67 -12.18 -24.91
C ILE A 131 -10.33 -11.71 -24.32
N PRO A 132 -9.66 -10.70 -24.88
CA PRO A 132 -8.43 -10.15 -24.29
C PRO A 132 -8.69 -9.44 -22.95
N TYR A 133 -7.74 -9.54 -22.02
CA TYR A 133 -7.80 -8.92 -20.68
C TYR A 133 -6.42 -8.70 -20.04
N GLN A 134 -5.34 -8.79 -20.82
CA GLN A 134 -3.99 -8.87 -20.25
C GLN A 134 -3.50 -7.53 -19.68
N ASN A 135 -3.96 -6.41 -20.25
CA ASN A 135 -3.56 -5.08 -19.82
C ASN A 135 -4.29 -4.68 -18.54
N ILE A 136 -5.62 -4.88 -18.50
CA ILE A 136 -6.41 -4.58 -17.32
C ILE A 136 -6.07 -5.52 -16.15
N LEU A 137 -5.71 -6.77 -16.43
CA LEU A 137 -5.26 -7.72 -15.41
C LEU A 137 -4.08 -7.17 -14.62
N LYS A 138 -3.05 -6.62 -15.29
CA LYS A 138 -1.86 -6.05 -14.63
C LYS A 138 -2.22 -4.92 -13.66
N ILE A 139 -3.18 -4.07 -14.04
CA ILE A 139 -3.62 -2.96 -13.17
C ILE A 139 -4.40 -3.49 -11.97
N VAL A 140 -5.27 -4.48 -12.19
CA VAL A 140 -6.04 -5.12 -11.12
C VAL A 140 -5.12 -5.88 -10.16
N GLU A 141 -4.15 -6.64 -10.66
CA GLU A 141 -3.14 -7.33 -9.86
C GLU A 141 -2.32 -6.34 -9.03
N PHE A 142 -1.88 -5.23 -9.65
CA PHE A 142 -1.18 -4.16 -8.92
C PHE A 142 -2.05 -3.62 -7.78
N ALA A 143 -3.30 -3.26 -8.05
CA ALA A 143 -4.20 -2.71 -7.05
C ALA A 143 -4.51 -3.69 -5.91
N LEU A 144 -4.71 -4.98 -6.23
CA LEU A 144 -4.98 -6.03 -5.24
C LEU A 144 -3.73 -6.47 -4.47
N SER A 145 -2.54 -6.16 -4.96
CA SER A 145 -1.28 -6.37 -4.23
C SER A 145 -1.05 -5.33 -3.13
N LEU A 146 -1.78 -4.22 -3.17
CA LEU A 146 -1.69 -3.19 -2.14
C LEU A 146 -2.20 -3.76 -0.80
N PRO A 147 -1.42 -3.65 0.29
CA PRO A 147 -1.81 -4.20 1.57
C PRO A 147 -3.05 -3.48 2.11
N GLY A 148 -4.17 -4.20 2.21
CA GLY A 148 -5.41 -3.68 2.80
C GLY A 148 -5.39 -3.60 4.33
N THR A 149 -4.34 -4.10 4.98
CA THR A 149 -4.18 -4.10 6.44
C THR A 149 -2.73 -3.79 6.82
N ASN A 150 -2.54 -3.30 8.04
CA ASN A 150 -1.22 -3.06 8.62
C ASN A 150 -0.50 -4.35 9.06
N VAL A 151 -1.11 -5.54 8.91
CA VAL A 151 -0.59 -6.83 9.39
C VAL A 151 0.82 -7.10 8.85
N ALA A 152 1.06 -6.82 7.56
CA ALA A 152 2.38 -6.97 6.95
C ALA A 152 3.42 -6.06 7.65
N THR A 153 3.04 -4.82 7.93
CA THR A 153 3.87 -3.85 8.65
C THR A 153 4.09 -4.26 10.11
N GLU A 154 3.06 -4.75 10.80
CA GLU A 154 3.15 -5.27 12.17
C GLU A 154 4.08 -6.48 12.26
N CYS A 155 4.07 -7.37 11.26
CA CYS A 155 5.01 -8.49 11.16
C CYS A 155 6.46 -8.02 11.05
N VAL A 156 6.71 -6.98 10.24
CA VAL A 156 8.04 -6.34 10.14
C VAL A 156 8.44 -5.72 11.48
N PHE A 157 7.54 -4.99 12.16
CA PHE A 157 7.83 -4.42 13.49
C PHE A 157 8.09 -5.49 14.55
N SER A 158 7.36 -6.60 14.53
CA SER A 158 7.63 -7.74 15.41
C SER A 158 9.02 -8.34 15.14
N SER A 159 9.42 -8.46 13.87
CA SER A 159 10.79 -8.87 13.50
C SER A 159 11.85 -7.86 13.94
N ILE A 160 11.55 -6.55 13.84
CA ILE A 160 12.42 -5.49 14.34
C ILE A 160 12.63 -5.64 15.84
N ASN A 161 11.57 -5.82 16.62
CA ASN A 161 11.66 -5.95 18.08
C ASN A 161 12.49 -7.17 18.51
N LYS A 162 12.59 -8.23 17.69
CA LYS A 162 13.48 -9.37 17.96
C LYS A 162 14.96 -9.05 17.74
N ILE A 163 15.27 -8.12 16.84
CA ILE A 163 16.64 -7.73 16.45
C ILE A 163 17.10 -6.50 17.24
N TRP A 164 16.17 -5.60 17.56
CA TRP A 164 16.38 -4.32 18.21
C TRP A 164 15.72 -4.32 19.58
N THR A 165 16.37 -4.95 20.55
CA THR A 165 15.96 -4.89 21.95
C THR A 165 16.81 -3.88 22.71
N THR A 166 16.23 -3.28 23.74
CA THR A 166 16.89 -2.33 24.66
C THR A 166 18.12 -2.93 25.37
N GLU A 167 18.20 -4.26 25.45
CA GLU A 167 19.22 -4.98 26.22
C GLU A 167 20.41 -5.47 25.41
N LYS A 168 20.35 -5.56 24.06
CA LYS A 168 21.40 -6.25 23.27
C LYS A 168 21.96 -5.54 22.04
N THR A 169 21.24 -4.64 21.37
CA THR A 169 21.70 -4.15 20.06
C THR A 169 21.13 -2.77 19.70
N GLN A 170 21.88 -1.69 19.96
CA GLN A 170 21.61 -0.36 19.40
C GLN A 170 22.10 -0.27 17.95
N LEU A 171 21.58 -1.15 17.08
CA LEU A 171 21.93 -1.08 15.66
C LEU A 171 21.38 0.22 15.07
N ASN A 172 22.19 0.87 14.23
CA ASN A 172 21.71 2.04 13.51
C ASN A 172 20.58 1.63 12.54
N ILE A 173 19.69 2.58 12.22
CA ILE A 173 18.52 2.34 11.37
C ILE A 173 18.92 1.81 9.98
N LYS A 174 20.08 2.24 9.44
CA LYS A 174 20.56 1.77 8.12
C LYS A 174 20.87 0.27 8.16
N THR A 175 21.59 -0.19 9.18
CA THR A 175 21.93 -1.60 9.40
C THR A 175 20.67 -2.43 9.63
N LEU A 176 19.74 -1.94 10.46
CA LEU A 176 18.47 -2.61 10.68
C LEU A 176 17.68 -2.78 9.38
N LYS A 177 17.58 -1.71 8.57
CA LYS A 177 16.93 -1.76 7.25
C LYS A 177 17.57 -2.80 6.34
N SER A 178 18.90 -2.84 6.27
CA SER A 178 19.63 -3.85 5.47
C SER A 178 19.36 -5.28 5.93
N ILE A 179 19.35 -5.54 7.25
CA ILE A 179 19.06 -6.87 7.80
C ILE A 179 17.63 -7.30 7.43
N LEU A 180 16.65 -6.41 7.60
CA LEU A 180 15.26 -6.70 7.24
C LEU A 180 15.12 -6.95 5.74
N SER A 181 15.72 -6.10 4.90
CA SER A 181 15.70 -6.30 3.44
C SER A 181 16.30 -7.64 3.04
N LEU A 182 17.41 -8.06 3.65
CA LEU A 182 17.97 -9.40 3.40
C LEU A 182 17.01 -10.49 3.87
N LYS A 183 16.49 -10.40 5.09
CA LYS A 183 15.61 -11.42 5.67
C LYS A 183 14.31 -11.63 4.89
N TYR A 184 13.69 -10.55 4.43
CA TYR A 184 12.41 -10.62 3.73
C TYR A 184 12.56 -10.89 2.24
N ASN A 185 13.67 -10.50 1.62
CA ASN A 185 13.89 -10.73 0.19
C ASN A 185 14.63 -12.04 -0.09
N LEU A 186 15.55 -12.50 0.77
CA LEU A 186 16.21 -13.78 0.59
C LEU A 186 15.29 -14.90 1.08
N THR A 187 14.45 -15.42 0.18
CA THR A 187 13.58 -16.57 0.43
C THR A 187 14.32 -17.91 0.34
N ASN A 188 15.54 -17.89 -0.20
CA ASN A 188 16.37 -19.07 -0.38
C ASN A 188 16.94 -19.59 0.95
N SER A 189 17.15 -20.91 1.05
CA SER A 189 17.87 -21.49 2.17
C SER A 189 19.32 -21.00 2.23
N CYS A 190 19.96 -21.11 3.39
CA CYS A 190 21.38 -20.76 3.55
C CYS A 190 22.27 -21.57 2.60
N GLU A 191 21.91 -22.81 2.29
CA GLU A 191 22.60 -23.68 1.34
C GLU A 191 22.55 -23.10 -0.08
N ILE A 192 21.35 -22.77 -0.56
CA ILE A 192 21.17 -22.17 -1.90
C ILE A 192 21.88 -20.81 -1.98
N PHE A 193 21.82 -20.01 -0.91
CA PHE A 193 22.52 -18.73 -0.87
C PHE A 193 24.04 -18.89 -0.89
N HIS A 194 24.58 -19.87 -0.17
CA HIS A 194 25.99 -20.22 -0.19
C HIS A 194 26.43 -20.65 -1.60
N ASP A 195 25.64 -21.47 -2.28
CA ASP A 195 25.91 -21.88 -3.65
C ASP A 195 25.89 -20.70 -4.63
N ILE A 196 24.95 -19.75 -4.46
CA ILE A 196 24.93 -18.51 -5.26
C ILE A 196 26.22 -17.70 -5.04
N LEU A 197 26.67 -17.58 -3.78
CA LEU A 197 27.89 -16.84 -3.47
C LEU A 197 29.12 -17.47 -4.13
N ILE A 198 29.31 -18.78 -3.98
CA ILE A 198 30.48 -19.48 -4.56
C ILE A 198 30.48 -19.39 -6.08
N ASN A 199 29.31 -19.50 -6.72
CA ASN A 199 29.19 -19.48 -8.17
C ASN A 199 29.23 -18.07 -8.79
N ASP A 200 29.32 -17.02 -7.98
CA ASP A 200 29.38 -15.63 -8.43
C ASP A 200 30.59 -14.88 -7.84
N PRO A 201 31.79 -15.08 -8.43
CA PRO A 201 33.04 -14.49 -7.94
C PRO A 201 32.98 -12.96 -7.86
N ASN A 202 32.22 -12.31 -8.75
CA ASN A 202 32.06 -10.86 -8.77
C ASN A 202 31.28 -10.35 -7.54
N LEU A 203 30.28 -11.11 -7.10
CA LEU A 203 29.54 -10.78 -5.87
C LEU A 203 30.43 -10.99 -4.64
N LEU A 204 31.18 -12.09 -4.57
CA LEU A 204 32.15 -12.32 -3.49
C LEU A 204 33.20 -11.21 -3.40
N LEU A 205 33.80 -10.81 -4.53
CA LEU A 205 34.74 -9.69 -4.60
C LEU A 205 34.08 -8.37 -4.15
N SER A 206 32.82 -8.14 -4.52
CA SER A 206 32.06 -6.95 -4.09
C SER A 206 31.79 -6.94 -2.58
N ILE A 207 31.57 -8.11 -1.97
CA ILE A 207 31.37 -8.26 -0.51
C ILE A 207 32.70 -8.08 0.25
N HIS A 208 33.81 -8.59 -0.28
CA HIS A 208 35.12 -8.50 0.36
C HIS A 208 35.80 -7.14 0.19
N SER A 209 35.55 -6.44 -0.93
CA SER A 209 36.17 -5.15 -1.22
C SER A 209 35.55 -3.99 -0.43
N ASP A 210 36.31 -2.89 -0.34
CA ASP A 210 35.85 -1.63 0.25
C ASP A 210 34.82 -0.89 -0.62
N GLN A 211 34.58 -1.36 -1.86
CA GLN A 211 33.56 -0.81 -2.76
C GLN A 211 32.15 -0.84 -2.18
N LYS A 212 31.90 -1.68 -1.16
CA LYS A 212 30.64 -1.72 -0.41
C LYS A 212 30.38 -0.47 0.44
N TYR A 213 31.44 0.26 0.82
CA TYR A 213 31.35 1.49 1.62
C TYR A 213 31.27 2.76 0.76
N ASP A 214 31.62 2.66 -0.52
CA ASP A 214 31.76 3.80 -1.44
C ASP A 214 30.46 4.18 -2.19
N ARG A 215 29.32 3.58 -1.81
CA ARG A 215 28.05 3.72 -2.54
C ARG A 215 27.06 4.62 -1.82
N GLU A 216 27.23 5.93 -2.01
CA GLU A 216 26.05 6.78 -2.11
C GLU A 216 25.25 6.34 -3.36
N ARG A 217 23.99 5.91 -3.18
CA ARG A 217 22.97 5.63 -4.22
C ARG A 217 23.02 4.33 -5.06
N LYS A 218 23.63 3.22 -4.62
CA LYS A 218 23.59 1.93 -5.41
C LYS A 218 23.20 0.65 -4.66
N SER A 219 22.62 0.73 -3.46
CA SER A 219 22.22 -0.47 -2.70
C SER A 219 20.92 -1.13 -3.18
N TYR A 220 20.00 -0.38 -3.80
CA TYR A 220 18.71 -0.94 -4.25
C TYR A 220 18.77 -1.71 -5.58
N PHE A 221 19.73 -1.39 -6.45
CA PHE A 221 19.78 -1.93 -7.82
C PHE A 221 20.41 -3.32 -7.93
N PHE A 222 21.29 -3.69 -6.98
CA PHE A 222 22.07 -4.94 -7.04
C PHE A 222 21.31 -6.17 -6.54
N LEU A 223 20.44 -6.02 -5.54
CA LEU A 223 19.68 -7.15 -4.98
C LEU A 223 18.50 -7.56 -5.88
N ASN A 224 17.78 -6.60 -6.48
CA ASN A 224 16.61 -6.89 -7.32
C ASN A 224 16.93 -7.62 -8.63
N ASN A 225 18.07 -7.32 -9.27
CA ASN A 225 18.37 -7.90 -10.59
C ASN A 225 19.01 -9.29 -10.53
N LYS A 226 19.57 -9.72 -9.37
CA LYS A 226 20.40 -10.95 -9.31
C LYS A 226 19.76 -12.12 -8.57
N PHE A 227 18.82 -11.86 -7.66
CA PHE A 227 18.22 -12.89 -6.81
C PHE A 227 16.81 -13.33 -7.22
N ASN A 228 16.31 -12.92 -8.40
CA ASN A 228 14.92 -13.20 -8.83
C ASN A 228 13.93 -12.98 -7.67
N LEU A 229 14.03 -11.80 -7.06
CA LEU A 229 13.16 -11.39 -5.97
C LEU A 229 11.77 -11.16 -6.57
N ILE A 230 10.89 -12.13 -6.34
CA ILE A 230 9.42 -12.16 -6.49
C ILE A 230 8.85 -11.18 -7.53
N LYS A 231 8.37 -11.73 -8.65
CA LYS A 231 7.38 -11.09 -9.52
C LYS A 231 6.08 -10.83 -8.77
#